data_AF-A0A317GWX3-F1
#
_entry.id   AF-A0A317GWX3-F1
#
_cell.length_a   1.000
_cell.length_b   1.000
_cell.length_c   1.000
_cell.angle_alpha   90.00
_cell.angle_beta   90.00
_cell.angle_gamma   90.00
#
_symmetry.space_group_name_H-M   'P 1'
#
loop_
_entity.id
_entity.type
_entity.pdbx_description
1 polymer ?
#
loop_
_entity_poly.entity_id
_entity_poly.type
_entity_poly.pdbx_seq_one_letter_code
_entity_poly.pdbx_strand_id
1 'polypeptide(L)'
;MRRSTPYEEGDINSRICFVGEAPSNVELRLGRPFVGPAGMVFEECLHTAGIIRRECYITNVFEFPVYKDEKSSQVRIYKKDGGELLWTATGGFTEEGQLSVQRLTERLEKCKANVICPLGGVASDALCGLPKIMKWRGSILTCDLVPGRKVVPTIHPAAVLRGNYVWRYLIVNDMERIKEESKSPILSLPQANFIIEPGFHETLAWIEKAKQNAKILNFDVEVYHGQISAISFAYEIGEAISIPFVGRTGNHYFTELEELEVWLAIASLLALPIPKVNQNILFDLFMLLYRNNIFVAGPYYDTMVAFNLMYIDFKKDLGTICSIYTRWPYYKDDGKIWKKPFRDMDSFWIYNAKDSVVSLESWLNMQEELDKGYRQTHDETTALYPALLYMMVDGLKVNHKLLQQTRKDIESQLNAAIEDLNKTADYPINALSPKQVAQYIYGHKGAHAYISPKTGKVTTDDLALARLIRRYRWPELLLIQKVRTLNKLKSSYLDVETDPDGRLRTAYNPRGTWTGRLSSSETIFQTGLNMQNLDPSFKEFIVPDD
;
A
#
# COMPACT_ATOMS: atom_id res chain seq x y z
N MET A 1 19.80 -31.03 -30.47
CA MET A 1 18.38 -30.78 -30.14
C MET A 1 18.07 -31.43 -28.80
N ARG A 2 17.90 -30.64 -27.72
CA ARG A 2 17.44 -31.18 -26.43
C ARG A 2 15.92 -31.39 -26.46
N ARG A 3 15.44 -32.45 -25.80
CA ARG A 3 14.02 -32.83 -25.70
C ARG A 3 13.25 -31.72 -24.98
N SER A 4 12.26 -31.13 -25.65
CA SER A 4 11.23 -30.30 -25.00
C SER A 4 10.45 -31.19 -24.03
N THR A 5 10.34 -30.77 -22.77
CA THR A 5 9.48 -31.42 -21.77
C THR A 5 8.35 -30.45 -21.44
N PRO A 6 7.26 -30.89 -20.80
CA PRO A 6 6.18 -29.97 -20.41
C PRO A 6 6.61 -28.89 -19.39
N TYR A 7 7.75 -29.06 -18.73
CA TYR A 7 8.25 -28.18 -17.68
C TYR A 7 9.57 -27.48 -18.01
N GLU A 8 10.19 -27.77 -19.16
CA GLU A 8 11.51 -27.23 -19.53
C GLU A 8 11.65 -27.02 -21.04
N GLU A 9 12.16 -25.85 -21.45
CA GLU A 9 12.43 -25.47 -22.83
C GLU A 9 13.63 -24.50 -22.91
N GLY A 10 14.37 -24.52 -24.02
CA GLY A 10 15.39 -23.49 -24.34
C GLY A 10 16.84 -23.94 -24.17
N ASP A 11 17.78 -23.06 -24.49
CA ASP A 11 19.22 -23.30 -24.33
C ASP A 11 19.67 -22.91 -22.92
N ILE A 12 20.33 -23.83 -22.21
CA ILE A 12 20.92 -23.57 -20.89
C ILE A 12 22.00 -22.48 -20.90
N ASN A 13 22.56 -22.15 -22.07
CA ASN A 13 23.52 -21.05 -22.22
C ASN A 13 22.85 -19.68 -22.38
N SER A 14 21.52 -19.62 -22.39
CA SER A 14 20.75 -18.37 -22.44
C SER A 14 21.11 -17.44 -21.28
N ARG A 15 21.07 -16.12 -21.52
CA ARG A 15 21.36 -15.11 -20.49
C ARG A 15 20.19 -14.84 -19.57
N ILE A 16 18.98 -15.27 -19.95
CA ILE A 16 17.74 -15.13 -19.19
C ILE A 16 17.18 -16.52 -18.90
N CYS A 17 16.81 -16.75 -17.65
CA CYS A 17 16.06 -17.93 -17.21
C CYS A 17 14.70 -17.50 -16.65
N PHE A 18 13.61 -18.13 -17.06
CA PHE A 18 12.29 -17.97 -16.46
C PHE A 18 11.91 -19.22 -15.68
N VAL A 19 11.40 -19.03 -14.46
CA VAL A 19 10.98 -20.12 -13.56
C VAL A 19 9.49 -19.98 -13.26
N GLY A 20 8.68 -20.88 -13.80
CA GLY A 20 7.25 -20.97 -13.52
C GLY A 20 6.91 -21.87 -12.32
N GLU A 21 5.62 -21.94 -11.97
CA GLU A 21 5.14 -22.76 -10.86
C GLU A 21 5.13 -24.25 -11.22
N ALA A 22 4.32 -24.64 -12.21
CA ALA A 22 4.09 -26.03 -12.60
C ALA A 22 3.49 -26.12 -14.01
N PRO A 23 3.65 -27.26 -14.72
CA PRO A 23 3.00 -27.47 -16.00
C PRO A 23 1.47 -27.65 -15.88
N SER A 24 0.73 -27.08 -16.83
CA SER A 24 -0.70 -27.30 -17.01
C SER A 24 -1.00 -28.56 -17.84
N ASN A 25 -2.27 -29.01 -17.86
CA ASN A 25 -2.69 -30.14 -18.71
C ASN A 25 -2.45 -29.87 -20.22
N VAL A 26 -2.45 -28.60 -20.64
CA VAL A 26 -2.17 -28.21 -22.03
C VAL A 26 -0.69 -28.43 -22.33
N GLU A 27 0.18 -28.02 -21.41
CA GLU A 27 1.63 -28.16 -21.53
C GLU A 27 2.06 -29.63 -21.48
N LEU A 28 1.41 -30.46 -20.64
CA LEU A 28 1.58 -31.91 -20.67
C LEU A 28 1.27 -32.52 -22.04
N ARG A 29 0.16 -32.10 -22.66
CA ARG A 29 -0.30 -32.64 -23.95
C ARG A 29 0.63 -32.23 -25.10
N LEU A 30 1.11 -30.99 -25.07
CA LEU A 30 1.94 -30.42 -26.13
C LEU A 30 3.44 -30.61 -25.90
N GLY A 31 3.85 -31.08 -24.71
CA GLY A 31 5.24 -31.34 -24.35
C GLY A 31 6.12 -30.09 -24.31
N ARG A 32 5.55 -28.92 -23.99
CA ARG A 32 6.22 -27.62 -24.01
C ARG A 32 5.66 -26.72 -22.90
N PRO A 33 6.48 -25.99 -22.12
CA PRO A 33 6.01 -25.12 -21.04
C PRO A 33 5.41 -23.82 -21.58
N PHE A 34 4.56 -23.14 -20.81
CA PHE A 34 3.97 -21.84 -21.15
C PHE A 34 3.36 -21.78 -22.56
N VAL A 35 2.55 -22.77 -22.94
CA VAL A 35 1.77 -22.79 -24.20
C VAL A 35 0.25 -22.73 -23.98
N GLY A 36 -0.20 -22.76 -22.72
CA GLY A 36 -1.60 -22.53 -22.36
C GLY A 36 -1.98 -21.05 -22.36
N PRO A 37 -3.17 -20.69 -21.83
CA PRO A 37 -3.64 -19.31 -21.76
C PRO A 37 -2.68 -18.35 -21.05
N ALA A 38 -2.10 -18.78 -19.92
CA ALA A 38 -1.08 -17.99 -19.22
C ALA A 38 0.21 -17.83 -20.07
N GLY A 39 0.54 -18.84 -20.86
CA GLY A 39 1.64 -18.82 -21.82
C GLY A 39 1.44 -17.82 -22.95
N MET A 40 0.20 -17.61 -23.41
CA MET A 40 -0.09 -16.57 -24.41
C MET A 40 0.17 -15.17 -23.84
N VAL A 41 -0.24 -14.91 -22.59
CA VAL A 41 0.05 -13.64 -21.90
C VAL A 41 1.56 -13.47 -21.69
N PHE A 42 2.24 -14.55 -21.30
CA PHE A 42 3.70 -14.56 -21.15
C PHE A 42 4.39 -14.18 -22.46
N GLU A 43 3.99 -14.77 -23.58
CA GLU A 43 4.53 -14.48 -24.91
C GLU A 43 4.27 -13.03 -25.34
N GLU A 44 3.06 -12.51 -25.12
CA GLU A 44 2.72 -11.10 -25.34
C GLU A 44 3.65 -10.16 -24.56
N CYS A 45 3.85 -10.44 -23.27
CA CYS A 45 4.72 -9.62 -22.42
C CYS A 45 6.19 -9.69 -22.86
N LEU A 46 6.70 -10.88 -23.21
CA LEU A 46 8.05 -11.04 -23.75
C LEU A 46 8.24 -10.23 -25.03
N HIS A 47 7.30 -10.35 -25.97
CA HIS A 47 7.35 -9.63 -27.23
C HIS A 47 7.33 -8.11 -27.02
N THR A 48 6.47 -7.62 -26.12
CA THR A 48 6.36 -6.19 -25.81
C THR A 48 7.65 -5.64 -25.17
N ALA A 49 8.28 -6.39 -24.26
CA ALA A 49 9.58 -6.04 -23.67
C ALA A 49 10.78 -6.27 -24.63
N GLY A 50 10.51 -6.78 -25.84
CA GLY A 50 11.52 -7.11 -26.85
C GLY A 50 12.47 -8.23 -26.41
N ILE A 51 11.96 -9.25 -25.70
CA ILE A 51 12.67 -10.48 -25.34
C ILE A 51 12.24 -11.60 -26.30
N ILE A 52 13.21 -12.24 -26.93
CA ILE A 52 12.96 -13.37 -27.83
C ILE A 52 12.91 -14.65 -27.01
N ARG A 53 11.75 -15.32 -26.96
CA ARG A 53 11.55 -16.57 -26.19
C ARG A 53 12.61 -17.63 -26.47
N ARG A 54 13.06 -17.78 -27.72
CA ARG A 54 14.07 -18.77 -28.14
C ARG A 54 15.46 -18.53 -27.54
N GLU A 55 15.73 -17.31 -27.08
CA GLU A 55 16.99 -16.91 -26.42
C GLU A 55 16.89 -16.99 -24.89
N CYS A 56 15.82 -17.61 -24.38
CA CYS A 56 15.57 -17.80 -22.97
C CYS A 56 15.60 -19.29 -22.61
N TYR A 57 16.04 -19.58 -21.40
CA TYR A 57 15.80 -20.85 -20.76
C TYR A 57 14.52 -20.75 -19.93
N ILE A 58 13.61 -21.71 -20.05
CA ILE A 58 12.33 -21.73 -19.34
C ILE A 58 12.25 -23.04 -18.58
N THR A 59 11.94 -22.96 -17.29
CA THR A 59 11.77 -24.13 -16.42
C THR A 59 10.65 -23.90 -15.42
N ASN A 60 10.25 -24.92 -14.65
CA ASN A 60 9.27 -24.82 -13.57
C ASN A 60 9.83 -25.38 -12.27
N VAL A 61 9.32 -24.87 -11.14
CA VAL A 61 9.59 -25.42 -9.80
C VAL A 61 9.13 -26.87 -9.74
N PHE A 62 7.86 -27.13 -10.05
CA PHE A 62 7.32 -28.49 -10.09
C PHE A 62 7.38 -29.06 -11.52
N GLU A 63 7.90 -30.29 -11.66
CA GLU A 63 8.01 -30.99 -12.95
C GLU A 63 6.70 -31.65 -13.40
N PHE A 64 5.68 -31.60 -12.55
CA PHE A 64 4.38 -32.25 -12.71
C PHE A 64 3.24 -31.27 -12.36
N PRO A 65 2.00 -31.53 -12.81
CA PRO A 65 0.88 -30.66 -12.50
C PRO A 65 0.56 -30.64 -11.01
N VAL A 66 0.08 -29.49 -10.55
CA VAL A 66 -0.33 -29.28 -9.16
C VAL A 66 -1.79 -28.86 -9.08
N TYR A 67 -2.38 -29.08 -7.91
CA TYR A 67 -3.69 -28.55 -7.53
C TYR A 67 -3.50 -27.41 -6.53
N LYS A 68 -4.20 -26.30 -6.75
CA LYS A 68 -4.13 -25.12 -5.89
C LYS A 68 -5.43 -24.95 -5.13
N ASP A 69 -5.36 -24.98 -3.80
CA ASP A 69 -6.48 -24.65 -2.93
C ASP A 69 -6.41 -23.19 -2.52
N GLU A 70 -7.37 -22.41 -3.02
CA GLU A 70 -7.55 -20.99 -2.70
C GLU A 70 -8.73 -20.75 -1.73
N LYS A 71 -9.46 -21.80 -1.32
CA LYS A 71 -10.60 -21.68 -0.40
C LYS A 71 -10.15 -21.67 1.06
N SER A 72 -8.96 -22.21 1.37
CA SER A 72 -8.36 -22.13 2.69
C SER A 72 -7.92 -20.70 3.03
N SER A 73 -7.77 -20.42 4.34
CA SER A 73 -7.27 -19.13 4.84
C SER A 73 -5.87 -18.76 4.32
N GLN A 74 -5.16 -19.71 3.70
CA GLN A 74 -3.87 -19.56 3.08
C GLN A 74 -3.85 -20.34 1.77
N VAL A 75 -3.13 -19.84 0.77
CA VAL A 75 -2.92 -20.57 -0.49
C VAL A 75 -2.07 -21.80 -0.23
N ARG A 76 -2.54 -22.96 -0.69
CA ARG A 76 -1.85 -24.24 -0.58
C ARG A 76 -1.73 -24.91 -1.94
N ILE A 77 -0.60 -25.57 -2.16
CA ILE A 77 -0.32 -26.30 -3.40
C ILE A 77 -0.09 -27.77 -3.07
N TYR A 78 -0.81 -28.61 -3.78
CA TYR A 78 -0.79 -30.06 -3.63
C TYR A 78 -0.33 -30.72 -4.91
N LYS A 79 0.31 -31.88 -4.79
CA LYS A 79 0.58 -32.76 -5.93
C LYS A 79 -0.75 -33.24 -6.49
N LYS A 80 -0.93 -33.14 -7.81
CA LYS A 80 -2.19 -33.56 -8.45
C LYS A 80 -2.41 -35.07 -8.33
N ASP A 81 -1.33 -35.84 -8.38
CA ASP A 81 -1.32 -37.28 -8.20
C ASP A 81 -0.80 -37.59 -6.78
N GLY A 82 -1.66 -38.11 -5.89
CA GLY A 82 -1.31 -38.45 -4.50
C GLY A 82 -1.83 -37.46 -3.45
N GLY A 83 -2.03 -36.20 -3.83
CA GLY A 83 -2.63 -35.19 -2.95
C GLY A 83 -1.72 -34.70 -1.82
N GLU A 84 -0.41 -34.98 -1.89
CA GLU A 84 0.56 -34.51 -0.91
C GLU A 84 0.69 -32.99 -0.95
N LEU A 85 0.78 -32.35 0.22
CA LEU A 85 1.03 -30.92 0.32
C LEU A 85 2.49 -30.61 -0.04
N LEU A 86 2.71 -29.71 -0.99
CA LEU A 86 4.04 -29.33 -1.49
C LEU A 86 4.49 -27.97 -0.97
N TRP A 87 3.57 -27.02 -0.88
CA TRP A 87 3.90 -25.64 -0.55
C TRP A 87 2.73 -24.89 0.08
N THR A 88 3.04 -23.97 0.98
CA THR A 88 2.07 -23.03 1.56
C THR A 88 2.61 -21.60 1.58
N ALA A 89 1.74 -20.61 1.39
CA ALA A 89 2.17 -19.20 1.32
C ALA A 89 2.81 -18.63 2.59
N THR A 90 2.65 -19.28 3.74
CA THR A 90 3.24 -18.84 5.02
C THR A 90 4.27 -19.81 5.58
N GLY A 91 4.18 -21.10 5.25
CA GLY A 91 5.08 -22.13 5.76
C GLY A 91 6.15 -22.58 4.75
N GLY A 92 6.11 -22.07 3.51
CA GLY A 92 7.06 -22.43 2.46
C GLY A 92 6.86 -23.85 1.94
N PHE A 93 7.95 -24.45 1.46
CA PHE A 93 7.98 -25.81 0.89
C PHE A 93 8.02 -26.88 2.00
N THR A 94 7.18 -27.90 1.85
CA THR A 94 7.22 -29.13 2.67
C THR A 94 8.39 -30.02 2.27
N GLU A 95 8.65 -31.11 2.99
CA GLU A 95 9.70 -32.09 2.62
C GLU A 95 9.55 -32.59 1.17
N GLU A 96 8.34 -32.96 0.74
CA GLU A 96 8.07 -33.36 -0.65
C GLU A 96 8.28 -32.19 -1.64
N GLY A 97 7.89 -30.98 -1.25
CA GLY A 97 8.14 -29.78 -2.04
C GLY A 97 9.63 -29.48 -2.22
N GLN A 98 10.45 -29.71 -1.18
CA GLN A 98 11.90 -29.48 -1.20
C GLN A 98 12.61 -30.39 -2.20
N LEU A 99 12.11 -31.59 -2.47
CA LEU A 99 12.64 -32.45 -3.53
C LEU A 99 12.51 -31.79 -4.92
N SER A 100 11.43 -31.05 -5.15
CA SER A 100 11.24 -30.29 -6.41
C SER A 100 12.18 -29.08 -6.48
N VAL A 101 12.40 -28.41 -5.35
CA VAL A 101 13.37 -27.31 -5.23
C VAL A 101 14.79 -27.81 -5.50
N GLN A 102 15.19 -28.96 -4.96
CA GLN A 102 16.51 -29.56 -5.24
C GLN A 102 16.73 -29.84 -6.72
N ARG A 103 15.75 -30.42 -7.41
CA ARG A 103 15.82 -30.65 -8.87
C ARG A 103 15.83 -29.36 -9.67
N LEU A 104 15.16 -28.32 -9.20
CA LEU A 104 15.27 -26.98 -9.78
C LEU A 104 16.70 -26.44 -9.61
N THR A 105 17.31 -26.55 -8.42
CA THR A 105 18.70 -26.15 -8.17
C THR A 105 19.67 -26.82 -9.14
N GLU A 106 19.60 -28.14 -9.30
CA GLU A 106 20.46 -28.90 -10.23
C GLU A 106 20.34 -28.42 -11.69
N ARG A 107 19.16 -27.95 -12.10
CA ARG A 107 18.93 -27.39 -13.44
C ARG A 107 19.51 -25.98 -13.55
N LEU A 108 19.33 -25.15 -12.52
CA LEU A 108 19.83 -23.78 -12.48
C LEU A 108 21.36 -23.70 -12.39
N GLU A 109 22.02 -24.63 -11.69
CA GLU A 109 23.48 -24.72 -11.63
C GLU A 109 24.11 -24.98 -13.02
N LYS A 110 23.40 -25.72 -13.88
CA LYS A 110 23.82 -26.00 -15.27
C LYS A 110 23.51 -24.82 -16.20
N CYS A 111 22.66 -23.89 -15.78
CA CYS A 111 22.27 -22.72 -16.56
C CYS A 111 23.31 -21.60 -16.45
N LYS A 112 23.57 -20.89 -17.55
CA LYS A 112 24.49 -19.74 -17.60
C LYS A 112 23.78 -18.38 -17.45
N ALA A 113 22.49 -18.35 -17.15
CA ALA A 113 21.70 -17.12 -17.11
C ALA A 113 22.24 -16.08 -16.14
N ASN A 114 22.47 -14.87 -16.63
CA ASN A 114 22.89 -13.74 -15.78
C ASN A 114 21.77 -13.31 -14.83
N VAL A 115 20.51 -13.52 -15.25
CA VAL A 115 19.32 -13.19 -14.47
C VAL A 115 18.30 -14.33 -14.53
N ILE A 116 17.72 -14.65 -13.38
CA ILE A 116 16.65 -15.63 -13.21
C ILE A 116 15.37 -14.88 -12.82
N CYS A 117 14.30 -15.09 -13.56
CA CYS A 117 13.01 -14.46 -13.32
C CYS A 117 11.99 -15.50 -12.82
N PRO A 118 11.69 -15.51 -11.52
CA PRO A 118 10.58 -16.29 -11.01
C PRO A 118 9.25 -15.62 -11.36
N LEU A 119 8.32 -16.43 -11.86
CA LEU A 119 6.97 -16.03 -12.21
C LEU A 119 6.03 -16.38 -11.06
N GLY A 120 5.67 -15.39 -10.24
CA GLY A 120 4.76 -15.55 -9.11
C GLY A 120 5.42 -15.97 -7.79
N GLY A 121 4.57 -16.14 -6.77
CA GLY A 121 5.00 -16.31 -5.38
C GLY A 121 5.77 -17.61 -5.12
N VAL A 122 5.37 -18.73 -5.73
CA VAL A 122 6.00 -20.05 -5.49
C VAL A 122 7.43 -20.08 -6.00
N ALA A 123 7.65 -19.65 -7.25
CA ALA A 123 8.98 -19.59 -7.82
C ALA A 123 9.86 -18.56 -7.08
N SER A 124 9.28 -17.43 -6.66
CA SER A 124 9.98 -16.40 -5.89
C SER A 124 10.38 -16.91 -4.50
N ASP A 125 9.53 -17.70 -3.86
CA ASP A 125 9.83 -18.36 -2.59
C ASP A 125 10.92 -19.42 -2.74
N ALA A 126 10.90 -20.20 -3.83
CA ALA A 126 11.93 -21.21 -4.10
C ALA A 126 13.32 -20.56 -4.26
N LEU A 127 13.39 -19.42 -4.97
CA LEU A 127 14.66 -18.78 -5.30
C LEU A 127 15.21 -17.86 -4.21
N CYS A 128 14.34 -17.23 -3.41
CA CYS A 128 14.74 -16.16 -2.48
C CYS A 128 14.03 -16.21 -1.11
N GLY A 129 13.10 -17.15 -0.87
CA GLY A 129 12.27 -17.14 0.34
C GLY A 129 11.24 -15.99 0.40
N LEU A 130 10.86 -15.42 -0.76
CA LEU A 130 10.03 -14.22 -0.85
C LEU A 130 8.70 -14.50 -1.58
N PRO A 131 7.68 -15.07 -0.92
CA PRO A 131 6.45 -15.52 -1.58
C PRO A 131 5.48 -14.37 -1.95
N LYS A 132 5.64 -13.18 -1.37
CA LYS A 132 4.73 -12.03 -1.54
C LYS A 132 5.09 -11.22 -2.78
N ILE A 133 4.80 -11.78 -3.96
CA ILE A 133 5.24 -11.21 -5.25
C ILE A 133 4.91 -9.73 -5.46
N MET A 134 3.74 -9.26 -5.01
CA MET A 134 3.34 -7.85 -5.18
C MET A 134 4.23 -6.86 -4.41
N LYS A 135 5.02 -7.32 -3.44
CA LYS A 135 6.03 -6.49 -2.77
C LYS A 135 7.35 -6.47 -3.53
N TRP A 136 7.77 -7.64 -3.99
CA TRP A 136 9.14 -7.86 -4.47
C TRP A 136 9.30 -7.73 -5.96
N ARG A 137 8.21 -7.75 -6.74
CA ARG A 137 8.27 -7.68 -8.21
C ARG A 137 9.13 -6.51 -8.70
N GLY A 138 9.95 -6.78 -9.71
CA GLY A 138 10.95 -5.86 -10.25
C GLY A 138 12.18 -5.61 -9.39
N SER A 139 12.21 -6.02 -8.11
CA SER A 139 13.42 -5.86 -7.30
C SER A 139 14.58 -6.66 -7.89
N ILE A 140 15.79 -6.11 -7.86
CA ILE A 140 17.01 -6.85 -8.23
C ILE A 140 17.55 -7.50 -6.97
N LEU A 141 17.51 -8.83 -6.92
CA LEU A 141 17.81 -9.65 -5.75
C LEU A 141 18.94 -10.63 -6.05
N THR A 142 19.41 -11.31 -5.00
CA THR A 142 20.33 -12.45 -5.09
C THR A 142 19.55 -13.77 -5.04
N CYS A 143 20.01 -14.77 -5.79
CA CYS A 143 19.49 -16.13 -5.72
C CYS A 143 20.08 -16.89 -4.53
N ASP A 144 19.23 -17.48 -3.69
CA ASP A 144 19.65 -18.31 -2.57
C ASP A 144 20.05 -19.72 -3.01
N LEU A 145 19.39 -20.26 -4.05
CA LEU A 145 19.69 -21.60 -4.58
C LEU A 145 21.02 -21.65 -5.35
N VAL A 146 21.36 -20.57 -6.06
CA VAL A 146 22.58 -20.48 -6.88
C VAL A 146 23.27 -19.14 -6.60
N PRO A 147 24.14 -19.09 -5.58
CA PRO A 147 24.82 -17.86 -5.17
C PRO A 147 25.53 -17.16 -6.33
N GLY A 148 25.48 -15.82 -6.34
CA GLY A 148 26.06 -14.98 -7.40
C GLY A 148 25.18 -14.80 -8.63
N ARG A 149 24.00 -15.43 -8.70
CA ARG A 149 22.99 -15.15 -9.73
C ARG A 149 22.03 -14.05 -9.31
N LYS A 150 21.65 -13.20 -10.25
CA LYS A 150 20.62 -12.17 -10.04
C LYS A 150 19.23 -12.77 -10.19
N VAL A 151 18.31 -12.31 -9.36
CA VAL A 151 16.89 -12.64 -9.43
C VAL A 151 16.09 -11.37 -9.63
N VAL A 152 15.19 -11.36 -10.61
CA VAL A 152 14.21 -10.27 -10.80
C VAL A 152 12.82 -10.90 -10.88
N PRO A 153 12.06 -10.91 -9.77
CA PRO A 153 10.78 -11.58 -9.72
C PRO A 153 9.71 -10.76 -10.46
N THR A 154 8.71 -11.43 -11.04
CA THR A 154 7.54 -10.75 -11.61
C THR A 154 6.25 -11.53 -11.37
N ILE A 155 5.12 -10.89 -11.67
CA ILE A 155 3.78 -11.43 -11.48
C ILE A 155 3.58 -12.64 -12.43
N HIS A 156 3.02 -13.73 -11.92
CA HIS A 156 2.70 -14.88 -12.78
C HIS A 156 1.65 -14.48 -13.84
N PRO A 157 1.88 -14.75 -15.14
CA PRO A 157 0.99 -14.34 -16.24
C PRO A 157 -0.48 -14.77 -16.08
N ALA A 158 -0.72 -15.93 -15.47
CA ALA A 158 -2.07 -16.41 -15.11
C ALA A 158 -2.88 -15.41 -14.25
N ALA A 159 -2.26 -14.50 -13.51
CA ALA A 159 -2.95 -13.52 -12.68
C ALA A 159 -3.71 -12.46 -13.50
N VAL A 160 -3.20 -12.16 -14.70
CA VAL A 160 -3.85 -11.26 -15.67
C VAL A 160 -5.20 -11.81 -16.11
N LEU A 161 -5.28 -13.12 -16.32
CA LEU A 161 -6.50 -13.82 -16.71
C LEU A 161 -7.56 -13.87 -15.61
N ARG A 162 -7.19 -13.56 -14.35
CA ARG A 162 -8.09 -13.53 -13.19
C ARG A 162 -8.62 -12.12 -12.88
N GLY A 163 -8.84 -11.32 -13.92
CA GLY A 163 -9.42 -9.98 -13.80
C GLY A 163 -8.41 -8.85 -13.53
N ASN A 164 -7.10 -9.13 -13.51
CA ASN A 164 -6.07 -8.11 -13.29
C ASN A 164 -5.37 -7.73 -14.61
N TYR A 165 -6.15 -7.36 -15.62
CA TYR A 165 -5.65 -7.13 -16.98
C TYR A 165 -4.48 -6.13 -17.03
N VAL A 166 -4.58 -5.05 -16.24
CA VAL A 166 -3.58 -3.98 -16.15
C VAL A 166 -2.22 -4.44 -15.61
N TRP A 167 -2.13 -5.61 -14.97
CA TRP A 167 -0.83 -6.13 -14.49
C TRP A 167 0.10 -6.54 -15.64
N ARG A 168 -0.39 -6.62 -16.88
CA ARG A 168 0.47 -6.77 -18.08
C ARG A 168 1.55 -5.69 -18.14
N TYR A 169 1.22 -4.44 -17.84
CA TYR A 169 2.19 -3.33 -17.87
C TYR A 169 3.29 -3.50 -16.81
N LEU A 170 2.94 -3.96 -15.60
CA LEU A 170 3.91 -4.25 -14.54
C LEU A 170 4.84 -5.41 -14.96
N ILE A 171 4.28 -6.47 -15.56
CA ILE A 171 5.08 -7.59 -16.08
C ILE A 171 6.04 -7.10 -17.16
N VAL A 172 5.57 -6.28 -18.11
CA VAL A 172 6.41 -5.72 -19.18
C VAL A 172 7.54 -4.85 -18.60
N ASN A 173 7.24 -3.95 -17.66
CA ASN A 173 8.25 -3.15 -16.96
C ASN A 173 9.31 -4.03 -16.28
N ASP A 174 8.88 -5.10 -15.59
CA ASP A 174 9.82 -6.05 -14.97
C ASP A 174 10.66 -6.80 -16.01
N MET A 175 10.06 -7.18 -17.15
CA MET A 175 10.73 -7.84 -18.28
C MET A 175 11.78 -6.94 -18.92
N GLU A 176 11.51 -5.66 -19.09
CA GLU A 176 12.49 -4.69 -19.59
C GLU A 176 13.69 -4.60 -18.65
N ARG A 177 13.46 -4.60 -17.33
CA ARG A 177 14.53 -4.69 -16.34
C ARG A 177 15.29 -6.01 -16.42
N ILE A 178 14.60 -7.14 -16.58
CA ILE A 178 15.24 -8.46 -16.78
C ILE A 178 16.14 -8.44 -18.01
N LYS A 179 15.67 -7.87 -19.12
CA LYS A 179 16.45 -7.72 -20.35
C LYS A 179 17.71 -6.89 -20.11
N GLU A 180 17.61 -5.77 -19.39
CA GLU A 180 18.77 -4.96 -19.02
C GLU A 180 19.75 -5.74 -18.13
N GLU A 181 19.26 -6.35 -17.05
CA GLU A 181 20.07 -7.11 -16.10
C GLU A 181 20.70 -8.35 -16.73
N SER A 182 20.14 -8.89 -17.81
CA SER A 182 20.71 -10.02 -18.54
C SER A 182 22.02 -9.69 -19.26
N LYS A 183 22.31 -8.41 -19.50
CA LYS A 183 23.51 -7.98 -20.25
C LYS A 183 24.82 -8.26 -19.50
N SER A 184 24.79 -8.23 -18.16
CA SER A 184 25.95 -8.42 -17.30
C SER A 184 25.64 -9.38 -16.14
N PRO A 185 26.56 -10.26 -15.74
CA PRO A 185 26.40 -11.07 -14.53
C PRO A 185 26.58 -10.26 -13.24
N ILE A 186 27.16 -9.06 -13.33
CA ILE A 186 27.49 -8.24 -12.15
C ILE A 186 26.19 -7.72 -11.53
N LEU A 187 26.08 -7.88 -10.20
CA LEU A 187 25.06 -7.23 -9.39
C LEU A 187 25.55 -5.83 -9.01
N SER A 188 24.87 -4.81 -9.54
CA SER A 188 25.08 -3.41 -9.19
C SER A 188 23.76 -2.84 -8.69
N LEU A 189 23.66 -2.74 -7.37
CA LEU A 189 22.55 -2.10 -6.66
C LEU A 189 22.92 -0.65 -6.36
N PRO A 190 21.93 0.25 -6.31
CA PRO A 190 22.17 1.61 -5.87
C PRO A 190 22.72 1.62 -4.43
N GLN A 191 23.61 2.57 -4.17
CA GLN A 191 24.23 2.79 -2.87
C GLN A 191 24.15 4.28 -2.54
N ALA A 192 23.89 4.58 -1.27
CA ALA A 192 23.92 5.92 -0.72
C ALA A 192 24.57 5.87 0.66
N ASN A 193 25.26 6.95 1.03
CA ASN A 193 25.74 7.17 2.38
C ASN A 193 24.54 7.55 3.27
N PHE A 194 24.11 6.62 4.13
CA PHE A 194 23.05 6.87 5.10
C PHE A 194 23.65 7.29 6.43
N ILE A 195 23.55 8.58 6.74
CA ILE A 195 23.95 9.14 8.02
C ILE A 195 22.78 8.93 8.99
N ILE A 196 22.93 7.98 9.90
CA ILE A 196 21.95 7.68 10.96
C ILE A 196 22.55 7.99 12.32
N GLU A 197 21.70 8.30 13.29
CA GLU A 197 22.13 8.65 14.64
C GLU A 197 23.21 9.77 14.66
N PRO A 198 23.07 10.86 13.87
CA PRO A 198 24.06 11.92 13.86
C PRO A 198 24.15 12.62 15.22
N GLY A 199 25.36 13.05 15.58
CA GLY A 199 25.55 13.92 16.75
C GLY A 199 24.97 15.32 16.53
N PHE A 200 24.85 16.11 17.60
CA PHE A 200 24.33 17.49 17.52
C PHE A 200 25.11 18.36 16.52
N HIS A 201 26.44 18.44 16.67
CA HIS A 201 27.28 19.24 15.76
C HIS A 201 27.31 18.70 14.33
N GLU A 202 27.26 17.38 14.16
CA GLU A 202 27.21 16.74 12.84
C GLU A 202 25.89 17.08 12.12
N THR A 203 24.78 17.06 12.85
CA THR A 203 23.46 17.44 12.34
C THR A 203 23.46 18.88 11.83
N LEU A 204 23.95 19.83 12.64
CA LEU A 204 24.02 21.23 12.25
C LEU A 204 24.97 21.45 11.05
N ALA A 205 26.13 20.80 11.05
CA ALA A 205 27.07 20.89 9.94
C ALA A 205 26.48 20.34 8.63
N TRP A 206 25.74 19.23 8.69
CA TRP A 206 25.06 18.68 7.53
C TRP A 206 23.97 19.62 7.00
N ILE A 207 23.16 20.21 7.89
CA ILE A 207 22.13 21.18 7.50
C ILE A 207 22.74 22.41 6.82
N GLU A 208 23.82 22.97 7.36
CA GLU A 208 24.51 24.10 6.72
C GLU A 208 25.13 23.74 5.37
N LYS A 209 25.71 22.55 5.23
CA LYS A 209 26.17 22.01 3.93
C LYS A 209 24.99 21.91 2.96
N ALA A 210 23.84 21.37 3.38
CA ALA A 210 22.65 21.27 2.55
C ALA A 210 22.16 22.66 2.11
N LYS A 211 22.13 23.65 3.00
CA LYS A 211 21.70 25.02 2.68
C LYS A 211 22.53 25.68 1.59
N GLN A 212 23.82 25.37 1.52
CA GLN A 212 24.74 25.95 0.53
C GLN A 212 24.67 25.25 -0.83
N ASN A 213 24.33 23.95 -0.85
CA ASN A 213 24.48 23.10 -2.04
C ASN A 213 23.16 22.64 -2.67
N ALA A 214 22.08 22.55 -1.88
CA ALA A 214 20.83 21.99 -2.33
C ALA A 214 20.15 22.88 -3.38
N LYS A 215 19.93 22.30 -4.56
CA LYS A 215 19.06 22.89 -5.63
C LYS A 215 17.65 22.31 -5.60
N ILE A 216 17.50 21.19 -4.92
CA ILE A 216 16.28 20.41 -4.72
C ILE A 216 16.43 19.75 -3.35
N LEU A 217 15.33 19.60 -2.62
CA LEU A 217 15.34 18.98 -1.31
C LEU A 217 14.20 17.97 -1.21
N ASN A 218 14.52 16.79 -0.73
CA ASN A 218 13.56 15.80 -0.25
C ASN A 218 13.68 15.69 1.27
N PHE A 219 12.55 15.42 1.92
CA PHE A 219 12.49 15.10 3.34
C PHE A 219 11.37 14.10 3.61
N ASP A 220 11.40 13.44 4.75
CA ASP A 220 10.32 12.51 5.15
C ASP A 220 10.24 12.45 6.67
N VAL A 221 9.03 12.59 7.23
CA VAL A 221 8.82 12.55 8.68
C VAL A 221 8.28 11.21 9.14
N GLU A 222 8.89 10.66 10.18
CA GLU A 222 8.35 9.53 10.91
C GLU A 222 7.61 9.98 12.16
N VAL A 223 6.45 9.38 12.40
CA VAL A 223 5.56 9.79 13.50
C VAL A 223 5.39 8.67 14.52
N TYR A 224 5.66 8.99 15.78
CA TYR A 224 5.38 8.14 16.94
C TYR A 224 4.50 8.87 17.95
N HIS A 225 3.40 8.23 18.38
CA HIS A 225 2.44 8.81 19.34
C HIS A 225 1.99 10.24 18.98
N GLY A 226 1.82 10.50 17.68
CA GLY A 226 1.39 11.80 17.16
C GLY A 226 2.47 12.89 17.14
N GLN A 227 3.72 12.57 17.47
CA GLN A 227 4.87 13.47 17.43
C GLN A 227 5.87 13.00 16.37
N ILE A 228 6.66 13.94 15.82
CA ILE A 228 7.73 13.60 14.88
C ILE A 228 8.85 12.91 15.68
N SER A 229 9.11 11.64 15.37
CA SER A 229 10.15 10.83 16.02
C SER A 229 11.48 10.86 15.28
N ALA A 230 11.44 11.11 13.98
CA ALA A 230 12.62 11.31 13.14
C ALA A 230 12.22 12.11 11.88
N ILE A 231 13.18 12.81 11.30
CA ILE A 231 13.05 13.45 10.00
C ILE A 231 14.29 13.13 9.17
N SER A 232 14.09 12.71 7.92
CA SER A 232 15.19 12.50 6.98
C SER A 232 15.27 13.61 5.96
N PHE A 233 16.44 13.74 5.34
CA PHE A 233 16.68 14.65 4.23
C PHE A 233 17.60 14.03 3.18
N ALA A 234 17.36 14.37 1.91
CA ALA A 234 18.27 14.13 0.80
C ALA A 234 18.19 15.30 -0.18
N TYR A 235 19.33 15.85 -0.61
CA TYR A 235 19.40 16.81 -1.72
C TYR A 235 20.14 16.26 -2.94
N GLU A 236 20.62 15.01 -2.84
CA GLU A 236 21.22 14.23 -3.92
C GLU A 236 21.00 12.72 -3.65
N ILE A 237 21.20 11.87 -4.65
CA ILE A 237 20.94 10.42 -4.55
C ILE A 237 22.02 9.70 -3.70
N GLY A 238 23.23 10.27 -3.64
CA GLY A 238 24.40 9.64 -3.02
C GLY A 238 24.50 9.75 -1.49
N GLU A 239 23.69 10.60 -0.86
CA GLU A 239 23.76 10.87 0.57
C GLU A 239 22.37 11.24 1.13
N ALA A 240 22.02 10.67 2.28
CA ALA A 240 20.87 11.09 3.06
C ALA A 240 21.15 10.99 4.55
N ILE A 241 20.53 11.87 5.32
CA ILE A 241 20.59 11.90 6.78
C ILE A 241 19.22 11.55 7.35
N SER A 242 19.18 10.79 8.45
CA SER A 242 18.00 10.59 9.30
C SER A 242 18.31 11.17 10.67
N ILE A 243 17.63 12.24 11.05
CA ILE A 243 17.79 12.97 12.30
C ILE A 243 16.72 12.46 13.29
N PRO A 244 17.09 11.69 14.32
CA PRO A 244 16.14 11.21 15.32
C PRO A 244 15.86 12.24 16.41
N PHE A 245 14.64 12.19 16.94
CA PHE A 245 14.22 12.90 18.17
C PHE A 245 13.88 11.93 19.31
N VAL A 246 13.71 10.65 18.97
CA VAL A 246 13.51 9.55 19.92
C VAL A 246 14.70 8.59 19.83
N GLY A 247 15.39 8.41 20.95
CA GLY A 247 16.52 7.51 21.10
C GLY A 247 16.13 6.04 21.18
N ARG A 248 17.14 5.16 21.28
CA ARG A 248 16.98 3.70 21.19
C ARG A 248 16.10 3.08 22.28
N THR A 249 15.92 3.75 23.42
CA THR A 249 15.08 3.28 24.52
C THR A 249 13.76 4.04 24.64
N GLY A 250 13.45 4.91 23.67
CA GLY A 250 12.27 5.77 23.68
C GLY A 250 12.46 7.09 24.44
N ASN A 251 13.66 7.38 24.91
CA ASN A 251 14.04 8.66 25.53
C ASN A 251 14.25 9.77 24.48
N HIS A 252 14.33 11.03 24.91
CA HIS A 252 14.76 12.12 24.04
C HIS A 252 16.17 11.85 23.51
N TYR A 253 16.36 12.08 22.21
CA TYR A 253 17.63 11.83 21.55
C TYR A 253 18.64 12.96 21.82
N PHE A 254 18.21 14.21 21.72
CA PHE A 254 18.98 15.40 22.07
C PHE A 254 18.59 15.91 23.46
N THR A 255 19.43 16.75 24.07
CA THR A 255 18.99 17.59 25.20
C THR A 255 17.97 18.63 24.72
N GLU A 256 17.17 19.21 25.61
CA GLU A 256 16.12 20.18 25.23
C GLU A 256 16.67 21.39 24.43
N LEU A 257 17.83 21.91 24.80
CA LEU A 257 18.48 23.03 24.11
C LEU A 257 19.02 22.62 22.73
N GLU A 258 19.66 21.45 22.64
CA GLU A 258 20.14 20.91 21.37
C GLU A 258 18.99 20.61 20.41
N GLU A 259 17.90 20.02 20.91
CA GLU A 259 16.71 19.74 20.11
C GLU A 259 16.10 21.02 19.54
N LEU A 260 16.00 22.08 20.35
CA LEU A 260 15.54 23.39 19.91
C LEU A 260 16.43 23.96 18.78
N GLU A 261 17.75 23.92 18.96
CA GLU A 261 18.70 24.40 17.94
C GLU A 261 18.61 23.59 16.64
N VAL A 262 18.47 22.26 16.74
CA VAL A 262 18.26 21.38 15.58
C VAL A 262 16.96 21.73 14.85
N TRP A 263 15.85 21.94 15.56
CA TRP A 263 14.58 22.35 14.94
C TRP A 263 14.66 23.72 14.27
N LEU A 264 15.35 24.69 14.87
CA LEU A 264 15.58 26.00 14.25
C LEU A 264 16.42 25.88 12.98
N ALA A 265 17.45 25.03 12.98
CA ALA A 265 18.26 24.75 11.80
C ALA A 265 17.42 24.09 10.69
N ILE A 266 16.62 23.08 11.03
CA ILE A 266 15.67 22.42 10.12
C ILE A 266 14.69 23.43 9.52
N ALA A 267 14.09 24.30 10.34
CA ALA A 267 13.19 25.34 9.87
C ALA A 267 13.88 26.27 8.87
N SER A 268 15.14 26.64 9.12
CA SER A 268 15.92 27.48 8.20
C SER A 268 16.22 26.81 6.85
N LEU A 269 16.45 25.49 6.85
CA LEU A 269 16.64 24.69 5.63
C LEU A 269 15.34 24.57 4.82
N LEU A 270 14.23 24.26 5.49
CA LEU A 270 12.92 24.10 4.86
C LEU A 270 12.35 25.43 4.32
N ALA A 271 12.80 26.56 4.87
CA ALA A 271 12.44 27.91 4.41
C ALA A 271 13.12 28.36 3.11
N LEU A 272 14.17 27.66 2.64
CA LEU A 272 14.84 28.01 1.39
C LEU A 272 13.86 27.98 0.21
N PRO A 273 13.88 28.91 -0.75
CA PRO A 273 12.92 28.95 -1.87
C PRO A 273 13.32 27.99 -3.01
N ILE A 274 13.67 26.76 -2.67
CA ILE A 274 14.04 25.68 -3.61
C ILE A 274 12.92 24.63 -3.74
N PRO A 275 12.85 23.89 -4.85
CA PRO A 275 11.99 22.72 -5.01
C PRO A 275 12.01 21.74 -3.82
N LYS A 276 10.83 21.42 -3.29
CA LYS A 276 10.63 20.31 -2.35
C LYS A 276 9.95 19.18 -3.10
N VAL A 277 10.58 18.03 -3.13
CA VAL A 277 10.10 16.84 -3.82
C VAL A 277 9.91 15.77 -2.77
N ASN A 278 8.71 15.24 -2.60
CA ASN A 278 8.50 14.13 -1.68
C ASN A 278 7.40 13.20 -2.20
N GLN A 279 7.15 12.12 -1.46
CA GLN A 279 5.99 11.26 -1.68
C GLN A 279 4.88 11.69 -0.71
N ASN A 280 3.71 12.09 -1.21
CA ASN A 280 2.59 12.50 -0.35
C ASN A 280 2.97 13.65 0.62
N ILE A 281 3.72 14.64 0.12
CA ILE A 281 4.33 15.72 0.91
C ILE A 281 3.33 16.50 1.78
N LEU A 282 2.06 16.56 1.40
CA LEU A 282 1.03 17.26 2.16
C LEU A 282 0.90 16.74 3.60
N PHE A 283 1.19 15.44 3.81
CA PHE A 283 1.24 14.84 5.14
C PHE A 283 2.39 15.43 5.98
N ASP A 284 3.61 15.46 5.43
CA ASP A 284 4.79 15.99 6.11
C ASP A 284 4.64 17.49 6.41
N LEU A 285 4.11 18.26 5.45
CA LEU A 285 3.80 19.68 5.62
C LEU A 285 2.83 19.90 6.79
N PHE A 286 1.78 19.09 6.88
CA PHE A 286 0.81 19.15 7.97
C PHE A 286 1.47 18.85 9.32
N MET A 287 2.27 17.78 9.41
CA MET A 287 2.96 17.43 10.65
C MET A 287 3.90 18.53 11.11
N LEU A 288 4.74 19.06 10.21
CA LEU A 288 5.69 20.13 10.52
C LEU A 288 5.00 21.42 10.96
N LEU A 289 3.93 21.83 10.28
CA LEU A 289 3.22 23.06 10.64
C LEU A 289 2.40 22.89 11.92
N TYR A 290 1.64 21.80 12.05
CA TYR A 290 0.73 21.60 13.19
C TYR A 290 1.46 21.24 14.49
N ARG A 291 2.52 20.42 14.44
CA ARG A 291 3.24 19.99 15.65
C ARG A 291 4.42 20.88 16.01
N ASN A 292 5.15 21.37 15.01
CA ASN A 292 6.40 22.08 15.23
C ASN A 292 6.33 23.56 14.85
N ASN A 293 5.20 24.04 14.32
CA ASN A 293 5.03 25.40 13.83
C ASN A 293 6.09 25.78 12.76
N ILE A 294 6.50 24.80 11.94
CA ILE A 294 7.50 24.96 10.89
C ILE A 294 6.79 25.10 9.55
N PHE A 295 7.02 26.24 8.90
CA PHE A 295 6.59 26.47 7.52
C PHE A 295 7.67 25.97 6.55
N VAL A 296 7.24 25.26 5.50
CA VAL A 296 8.11 24.80 4.41
C VAL A 296 7.81 25.62 3.15
N ALA A 297 8.81 26.31 2.61
CA ALA A 297 8.61 27.10 1.39
C ALA A 297 8.40 26.21 0.16
N GLY A 298 7.61 26.66 -0.82
CA GLY A 298 7.49 26.00 -2.13
C GLY A 298 8.66 26.35 -3.08
N PRO A 299 8.63 25.86 -4.33
CA PRO A 299 7.57 25.05 -4.95
C PRO A 299 7.57 23.59 -4.48
N TYR A 300 6.39 22.94 -4.52
CA TYR A 300 6.19 21.54 -4.11
C TYR A 300 5.98 20.61 -5.31
N TYR A 301 6.59 19.44 -5.24
CA TYR A 301 6.45 18.35 -6.20
C TYR A 301 6.16 17.05 -5.45
N ASP A 302 5.23 16.26 -5.97
CA ASP A 302 4.71 15.08 -5.27
C ASP A 302 4.70 13.85 -6.18
N THR A 303 5.57 12.89 -5.87
CA THR A 303 5.70 11.65 -6.64
C THR A 303 4.43 10.80 -6.61
N MET A 304 3.60 10.90 -5.55
CA MET A 304 2.30 10.24 -5.49
C MET A 304 1.33 10.84 -6.51
N VAL A 305 1.34 12.17 -6.65
CA VAL A 305 0.46 12.90 -7.58
C VAL A 305 0.87 12.63 -9.01
N ALA A 306 2.15 12.75 -9.32
CA ALA A 306 2.70 12.47 -10.63
C ALA A 306 2.39 11.03 -11.06
N PHE A 307 2.67 10.06 -10.18
CA PHE A 307 2.41 8.65 -10.47
C PHE A 307 0.92 8.36 -10.68
N ASN A 308 0.03 8.95 -9.88
CA ASN A 308 -1.41 8.74 -10.05
C ASN A 308 -1.95 9.29 -11.39
N LEU A 309 -1.37 10.36 -11.90
CA LEU A 309 -1.74 10.94 -13.20
C LEU A 309 -1.32 10.03 -14.37
N MET A 310 -0.12 9.46 -14.30
CA MET A 310 0.41 8.58 -15.35
C MET A 310 -0.18 7.16 -15.27
N TYR A 311 -0.46 6.67 -14.06
CA TYR A 311 -0.83 5.28 -13.77
C TYR A 311 -2.01 5.17 -12.80
N ILE A 312 -3.19 5.62 -13.25
CA ILE A 312 -4.39 5.72 -12.41
C ILE A 312 -4.86 4.39 -11.78
N ASP A 313 -4.64 3.26 -12.45
CA ASP A 313 -5.08 1.93 -12.01
C ASP A 313 -4.10 1.26 -11.03
N PHE A 314 -2.89 1.82 -10.84
CA PHE A 314 -1.88 1.24 -9.97
C PHE A 314 -1.88 1.85 -8.57
N LYS A 315 -1.31 1.09 -7.64
CA LYS A 315 -1.07 1.62 -6.30
C LYS A 315 -0.03 2.73 -6.40
N LYS A 316 -0.34 3.86 -5.79
CA LYS A 316 0.49 5.06 -5.75
C LYS A 316 1.42 5.12 -4.53
N ASP A 317 1.70 3.98 -3.90
CA ASP A 317 2.63 3.92 -2.77
C ASP A 317 4.09 3.96 -3.26
N LEU A 318 4.99 4.44 -2.39
CA LEU A 318 6.41 4.58 -2.73
C LEU A 318 7.06 3.24 -3.10
N GLY A 319 6.59 2.11 -2.57
CA GLY A 319 7.11 0.80 -2.95
C GLY A 319 6.84 0.47 -4.42
N THR A 320 5.62 0.76 -4.88
CA THR A 320 5.25 0.60 -6.30
C THR A 320 6.03 1.58 -7.18
N ILE A 321 6.14 2.84 -6.78
CA ILE A 321 6.90 3.87 -7.54
C ILE A 321 8.38 3.50 -7.64
N CYS A 322 9.01 3.17 -6.51
CA CYS A 322 10.39 2.69 -6.41
C CYS A 322 10.65 1.54 -7.38
N SER A 323 9.78 0.54 -7.35
CA SER A 323 9.95 -0.64 -8.19
C SER A 323 9.80 -0.36 -9.69
N ILE A 324 9.20 0.75 -10.13
CA ILE A 324 9.12 1.14 -11.54
C ILE A 324 10.31 2.04 -11.89
N TYR A 325 10.51 3.10 -11.11
CA TYR A 325 11.41 4.19 -11.46
C TYR A 325 12.83 4.06 -10.92
N THR A 326 13.13 3.12 -10.03
CA THR A 326 14.46 2.98 -9.45
C THR A 326 14.97 1.54 -9.51
N ARG A 327 16.26 1.37 -9.17
CA ARG A 327 16.91 0.07 -9.03
C ARG A 327 16.98 -0.42 -7.58
N TRP A 328 16.40 0.33 -6.63
CA TRP A 328 16.39 -0.07 -5.22
C TRP A 328 15.51 -1.31 -5.03
N PRO A 329 15.99 -2.35 -4.33
CA PRO A 329 15.14 -3.46 -3.91
C PRO A 329 14.04 -2.98 -2.96
N TYR A 330 12.92 -3.70 -2.90
CA TYR A 330 11.86 -3.41 -1.93
C TYR A 330 12.41 -3.44 -0.49
N TYR A 331 12.17 -2.36 0.26
CA TYR A 331 12.66 -2.16 1.63
C TYR A 331 11.55 -1.71 2.60
N LYS A 332 10.29 -1.56 2.15
CA LYS A 332 9.21 -0.94 2.95
C LYS A 332 8.74 -1.77 4.15
N ASP A 333 9.18 -3.01 4.30
CA ASP A 333 8.91 -3.79 5.51
C ASP A 333 9.89 -3.47 6.66
N ASP A 334 11.05 -2.89 6.37
CA ASP A 334 12.09 -2.52 7.35
C ASP A 334 11.54 -1.48 8.36
N GLY A 335 10.73 -0.52 7.88
CA GLY A 335 10.09 0.51 8.71
C GLY A 335 8.97 0.01 9.66
N LYS A 336 8.66 -1.30 9.70
CA LYS A 336 7.59 -1.85 10.56
C LYS A 336 8.09 -2.50 11.85
N ILE A 337 9.39 -2.74 11.96
CA ILE A 337 9.99 -3.60 13.00
C ILE A 337 10.06 -2.89 14.36
N TRP A 338 10.14 -1.56 14.37
CA TRP A 338 10.43 -0.76 15.56
C TRP A 338 9.26 -0.56 16.53
N LYS A 339 8.00 -0.77 16.11
CA LYS A 339 6.79 -0.26 16.79
C LYS A 339 6.49 -0.79 18.20
N LYS A 340 7.27 -1.75 18.73
CA LYS A 340 7.47 -2.11 20.17
C LYS A 340 8.20 -3.45 20.24
N PRO A 341 9.35 -3.59 20.94
CA PRO A 341 10.02 -2.66 21.87
C PRO A 341 11.21 -1.88 21.27
N PHE A 342 10.99 -0.91 20.35
CA PHE A 342 12.07 -0.13 19.69
C PHE A 342 13.22 -0.99 19.17
N ARG A 343 12.86 -2.14 18.57
CA ARG A 343 13.84 -3.06 18.00
C ARG A 343 14.34 -2.53 16.69
N ASP A 344 15.65 -2.68 16.48
CA ASP A 344 16.30 -2.42 15.20
C ASP A 344 16.09 -0.98 14.69
N MET A 345 16.48 -0.01 15.54
CA MET A 345 16.41 1.41 15.21
C MET A 345 17.29 1.78 14.01
N ASP A 346 18.39 1.06 13.79
CA ASP A 346 19.26 1.26 12.64
C ASP A 346 18.47 1.04 11.35
N SER A 347 17.78 -0.09 11.21
CA SER A 347 16.90 -0.36 10.06
C SER A 347 15.79 0.68 9.90
N PHE A 348 15.23 1.19 11.01
CA PHE A 348 14.21 2.23 10.97
C PHE A 348 14.75 3.58 10.46
N TRP A 349 15.90 4.05 10.97
CA TRP A 349 16.52 5.29 10.50
C TRP A 349 17.07 5.17 9.08
N ILE A 350 17.60 4.01 8.72
CA ILE A 350 17.97 3.71 7.32
C ILE A 350 16.73 3.73 6.43
N TYR A 351 15.61 3.17 6.89
CA TYR A 351 14.34 3.21 6.15
C TYR A 351 13.85 4.65 5.93
N ASN A 352 13.86 5.49 6.96
CA ASN A 352 13.48 6.90 6.84
C ASN A 352 14.43 7.66 5.89
N ALA A 353 15.75 7.46 5.98
CA ALA A 353 16.72 8.06 5.04
C ALA A 353 16.53 7.55 3.60
N LYS A 354 16.25 6.25 3.41
CA LYS A 354 15.95 5.65 2.11
C LYS A 354 14.70 6.25 1.47
N ASP A 355 13.65 6.54 2.24
CA ASP A 355 12.43 7.16 1.71
C ASP A 355 12.73 8.51 1.03
N SER A 356 13.62 9.31 1.63
CA SER A 356 14.09 10.56 1.02
C SER A 356 14.87 10.35 -0.28
N VAL A 357 15.84 9.42 -0.30
CA VAL A 357 16.63 9.13 -1.51
C VAL A 357 15.78 8.55 -2.64
N VAL A 358 14.96 7.54 -2.32
CA VAL A 358 14.17 6.81 -3.30
C VAL A 358 13.09 7.70 -3.89
N SER A 359 12.46 8.54 -3.08
CA SER A 359 11.47 9.51 -3.55
C SER A 359 12.13 10.57 -4.46
N LEU A 360 13.32 11.06 -4.11
CA LEU A 360 14.08 11.99 -4.95
C LEU A 360 14.49 11.35 -6.29
N GLU A 361 15.08 10.15 -6.26
CA GLU A 361 15.48 9.41 -7.47
C GLU A 361 14.27 9.11 -8.36
N SER A 362 13.15 8.69 -7.76
CA SER A 362 11.92 8.41 -8.50
C SER A 362 11.41 9.66 -9.22
N TRP A 363 11.43 10.82 -8.55
CA TRP A 363 11.05 12.09 -9.17
C TRP A 363 11.93 12.44 -10.36
N LEU A 364 13.26 12.31 -10.22
CA LEU A 364 14.20 12.60 -11.28
C LEU A 364 13.97 11.69 -12.50
N ASN A 365 13.66 10.41 -12.26
CA ASN A 365 13.45 9.44 -13.34
C ASN A 365 12.08 9.53 -14.00
N MET A 366 11.07 10.12 -13.35
CA MET A 366 9.72 10.27 -13.93
C MET A 366 9.53 11.53 -14.79
N GLN A 367 10.52 12.43 -14.85
CA GLN A 367 10.36 13.73 -15.52
C GLN A 367 9.96 13.59 -16.98
N GLU A 368 10.65 12.72 -17.74
CA GLU A 368 10.37 12.53 -19.17
C GLU A 368 8.94 12.05 -19.42
N GLU A 369 8.44 11.13 -18.59
CA GLU A 369 7.08 10.62 -18.73
C GLU A 369 6.03 11.67 -18.30
N LEU A 370 6.30 12.39 -17.22
CA LEU A 370 5.43 13.46 -16.73
C LEU A 370 5.29 14.60 -17.78
N ASP A 371 6.35 14.86 -18.55
CA ASP A 371 6.38 15.87 -19.60
C ASP A 371 5.58 15.46 -20.87
N LYS A 372 5.11 14.21 -20.96
CA LYS A 372 4.24 13.73 -22.07
C LYS A 372 2.78 14.22 -21.98
N GLY A 373 2.51 15.21 -21.14
CA GLY A 373 1.20 15.88 -21.02
C GLY A 373 0.61 15.93 -19.61
N TYR A 374 1.32 15.45 -18.60
CA TYR A 374 0.81 15.37 -17.22
C TYR A 374 1.30 16.50 -16.30
N ARG A 375 2.42 17.16 -16.66
CA ARG A 375 3.06 18.19 -15.84
C ARG A 375 2.13 19.32 -15.40
N GLN A 376 1.40 19.93 -16.33
CA GLN A 376 0.51 21.05 -15.99
C GLN A 376 -0.48 20.66 -14.89
N THR A 377 -1.16 19.52 -15.07
CA THR A 377 -2.13 19.01 -14.09
C THR A 377 -1.48 18.67 -12.75
N HIS A 378 -0.24 18.16 -12.76
CA HIS A 378 0.54 17.94 -11.54
C HIS A 378 0.79 19.26 -10.80
N ASP A 379 1.31 20.27 -11.49
CA ASP A 379 1.71 21.55 -10.90
C ASP A 379 0.49 22.33 -10.38
N GLU A 380 -0.62 22.31 -11.11
CA GLU A 380 -1.90 22.87 -10.65
C GLU A 380 -2.43 22.19 -9.39
N THR A 381 -2.15 20.89 -9.21
CA THR A 381 -2.57 20.14 -8.02
C THR A 381 -1.74 20.52 -6.81
N THR A 382 -0.42 20.57 -6.94
CA THR A 382 0.47 20.92 -5.82
C THR A 382 0.38 22.41 -5.46
N ALA A 383 -0.04 23.27 -6.40
CA ALA A 383 -0.37 24.66 -6.12
C ALA A 383 -1.53 24.84 -5.11
N LEU A 384 -2.38 23.83 -4.92
CA LEU A 384 -3.45 23.86 -3.91
C LEU A 384 -2.93 23.64 -2.49
N TYR A 385 -1.71 23.12 -2.31
CA TYR A 385 -1.22 22.67 -1.01
C TYR A 385 -1.21 23.76 0.07
N PRO A 386 -0.82 25.03 -0.18
CA PRO A 386 -0.93 26.08 0.83
C PRO A 386 -2.37 26.27 1.34
N ALA A 387 -3.36 26.25 0.46
CA ALA A 387 -4.76 26.41 0.84
C ALA A 387 -5.28 25.18 1.60
N LEU A 388 -4.94 23.97 1.12
CA LEU A 388 -5.29 22.73 1.82
C LEU A 388 -4.66 22.67 3.20
N LEU A 389 -3.38 23.02 3.32
CA LEU A 389 -2.65 23.03 4.57
C LEU A 389 -3.26 24.02 5.56
N TYR A 390 -3.61 25.23 5.11
CA TYR A 390 -4.35 26.20 5.92
C TYR A 390 -5.65 25.59 6.45
N MET A 391 -6.47 24.99 5.58
CA MET A 391 -7.73 24.36 6.00
C MET A 391 -7.51 23.17 6.96
N MET A 392 -6.44 22.40 6.76
CA MET A 392 -6.10 21.25 7.62
C MET A 392 -5.65 21.70 9.01
N VAL A 393 -4.79 22.72 9.10
CA VAL A 393 -4.21 23.20 10.37
C VAL A 393 -5.19 24.09 11.14
N ASP A 394 -5.97 24.92 10.45
CA ASP A 394 -6.97 25.76 11.09
C ASP A 394 -8.11 24.88 11.62
N GLY A 395 -8.73 24.05 10.76
CA GLY A 395 -9.90 23.26 11.15
C GLY A 395 -11.15 24.12 11.41
N LEU A 396 -12.23 23.49 11.88
CA LEU A 396 -13.52 24.16 12.09
C LEU A 396 -13.88 24.22 13.58
N LYS A 397 -14.36 25.36 14.07
CA LYS A 397 -14.89 25.48 15.43
C LYS A 397 -16.20 24.70 15.55
N VAL A 398 -16.30 23.90 16.62
CA VAL A 398 -17.48 23.09 16.92
C VAL A 398 -18.12 23.54 18.23
N ASN A 399 -19.45 23.68 18.22
CA ASN A 399 -20.23 23.90 19.42
C ASN A 399 -20.39 22.58 20.20
N HIS A 400 -19.39 22.26 21.01
CA HIS A 400 -19.34 21.05 21.84
C HIS A 400 -20.51 20.93 22.82
N LYS A 401 -21.03 22.05 23.33
CA LYS A 401 -22.17 22.05 24.25
C LYS A 401 -23.44 21.56 23.54
N LEU A 402 -23.71 22.09 22.35
CA LEU A 402 -24.83 21.67 21.53
C LEU A 402 -24.67 20.22 21.08
N LEU A 403 -23.47 19.83 20.63
CA LEU A 403 -23.17 18.45 20.24
C LEU A 403 -23.45 17.45 21.38
N GLN A 404 -23.00 17.74 22.59
CA GLN A 404 -23.25 16.90 23.77
C GLN A 404 -24.74 16.85 24.15
N GLN A 405 -25.46 17.96 24.03
CA GLN A 405 -26.90 17.99 24.29
C GLN A 405 -27.65 17.12 23.28
N THR A 406 -27.39 17.32 21.98
CA THR A 406 -28.00 16.52 20.91
C THR A 406 -27.66 15.04 21.04
N ARG A 407 -26.42 14.71 21.47
CA ARG A 407 -26.03 13.32 21.76
C ARG A 407 -26.93 12.68 22.81
N LYS A 408 -27.19 13.37 23.93
CA LYS A 408 -28.09 12.89 24.99
C LYS A 408 -29.52 12.71 24.49
N ASP A 409 -30.01 13.64 23.69
CA ASP A 409 -31.37 13.59 23.15
C ASP A 409 -31.55 12.41 22.18
N ILE A 410 -30.58 12.18 21.29
CA ILE A 410 -30.58 11.04 20.38
C ILE A 410 -30.42 9.71 21.13
N GLU A 411 -29.59 9.66 22.17
CA GLU A 411 -29.45 8.47 23.00
C GLU A 411 -30.74 8.13 23.75
N SER A 412 -31.44 9.14 24.27
CA SER A 412 -32.77 8.96 24.87
C SER A 412 -33.79 8.42 23.85
N GLN A 413 -33.83 8.99 22.64
CA GLN A 413 -34.71 8.52 21.55
C GLN A 413 -34.36 7.10 21.09
N LEU A 414 -33.08 6.75 21.05
CA LEU A 414 -32.59 5.43 20.68
C LEU A 414 -33.05 4.39 21.71
N ASN A 415 -32.88 4.68 22.99
CA ASN A 415 -33.31 3.80 24.08
C ASN A 415 -34.83 3.60 24.07
N ALA A 416 -35.61 4.68 23.87
CA ALA A 416 -37.05 4.60 23.74
C ALA A 416 -37.48 3.75 22.53
N ALA A 417 -36.83 3.93 21.37
CA ALA A 417 -37.13 3.13 20.18
C ALA A 417 -36.76 1.64 20.34
N ILE A 418 -35.69 1.33 21.08
CA ILE A 418 -35.34 -0.05 21.43
C ILE A 418 -36.38 -0.65 22.39
N GLU A 419 -36.85 0.11 23.38
CA GLU A 419 -37.88 -0.32 24.31
C GLU A 419 -39.21 -0.58 23.59
N ASP A 420 -39.63 0.33 22.71
CA ASP A 420 -40.82 0.18 21.86
C ASP A 420 -40.69 -1.05 20.95
N LEU A 421 -39.50 -1.27 20.38
CA LEU A 421 -39.23 -2.46 19.58
C LEU A 421 -39.37 -3.74 20.40
N ASN A 422 -38.83 -3.78 21.61
CA ASN A 422 -38.93 -4.94 22.49
C ASN A 422 -40.37 -5.21 22.97
N LYS A 423 -41.20 -4.17 23.11
CA LYS A 423 -42.64 -4.31 23.43
C LYS A 423 -43.46 -4.79 22.24
N THR A 424 -43.11 -4.34 21.04
CA THR A 424 -43.88 -4.63 19.81
C THR A 424 -43.48 -5.96 19.21
N ALA A 425 -42.19 -6.31 19.27
CA ALA A 425 -41.68 -7.57 18.76
C ALA A 425 -42.08 -8.71 19.70
N ASP A 426 -42.67 -9.74 19.10
CA ASP A 426 -42.97 -11.04 19.70
C ASP A 426 -41.73 -11.91 19.95
N TYR A 427 -40.55 -11.42 19.60
CA TYR A 427 -39.29 -12.13 19.70
C TYR A 427 -38.17 -11.14 20.10
N PRO A 428 -37.28 -11.49 21.04
CA PRO A 428 -36.15 -10.63 21.41
C PRO A 428 -35.22 -10.41 20.21
N ILE A 429 -35.09 -9.16 19.75
CA ILE A 429 -34.27 -8.81 18.60
C ILE A 429 -33.34 -7.63 18.87
N ASN A 430 -32.06 -7.80 18.54
CA ASN A 430 -31.16 -6.67 18.41
C ASN A 430 -31.26 -6.09 16.99
N ALA A 431 -31.88 -4.92 16.85
CA ALA A 431 -32.03 -4.22 15.58
C ALA A 431 -30.69 -3.90 14.89
N LEU A 432 -29.59 -3.79 15.64
CA LEU A 432 -28.26 -3.52 15.10
C LEU A 432 -27.57 -4.77 14.56
N SER A 433 -28.08 -5.99 14.83
CA SER A 433 -27.52 -7.25 14.34
C SER A 433 -28.19 -7.68 13.02
N PRO A 434 -27.51 -7.59 11.86
CA PRO A 434 -28.13 -7.97 10.58
C PRO A 434 -28.59 -9.43 10.56
N LYS A 435 -27.89 -10.32 11.27
CA LYS A 435 -28.21 -11.74 11.39
C LYS A 435 -29.50 -11.97 12.18
N GLN A 436 -29.65 -11.32 13.34
CA GLN A 436 -30.88 -11.46 14.15
C GLN A 436 -32.07 -10.84 13.44
N VAL A 437 -31.90 -9.67 12.82
CA VAL A 437 -32.95 -9.03 12.03
C VAL A 437 -33.36 -9.91 10.85
N ALA A 438 -32.42 -10.55 10.15
CA ALA A 438 -32.74 -11.47 9.06
C ALA A 438 -33.50 -12.71 9.56
N GLN A 439 -33.07 -13.29 10.67
CA GLN A 439 -33.73 -14.45 11.29
C GLN A 439 -35.16 -14.11 11.71
N TYR A 440 -35.38 -12.91 12.27
CA TYR A 440 -36.70 -12.46 12.68
C TYR A 440 -37.62 -12.22 11.47
N ILE A 441 -37.18 -11.41 10.51
CA ILE A 441 -38.04 -11.01 9.38
C ILE A 441 -38.33 -12.21 8.47
N TYR A 442 -37.30 -12.95 8.06
CA TYR A 442 -37.44 -14.00 7.05
C TYR A 442 -37.76 -15.38 7.65
N GLY A 443 -37.20 -15.67 8.82
CA GLY A 443 -37.43 -16.94 9.51
C GLY A 443 -38.72 -16.91 10.34
N HIS A 444 -38.77 -16.04 11.35
CA HIS A 444 -39.87 -16.02 12.32
C HIS A 444 -41.17 -15.47 11.73
N LYS A 445 -41.14 -14.29 11.09
CA LYS A 445 -42.32 -13.67 10.47
C LYS A 445 -42.61 -14.21 9.06
N GLY A 446 -41.72 -15.01 8.49
CA GLY A 446 -41.91 -15.66 7.18
C GLY A 446 -41.94 -14.73 5.96
N ALA A 447 -41.35 -13.54 6.04
CA ALA A 447 -41.29 -12.64 4.89
C ALA A 447 -40.33 -13.15 3.78
N HIS A 448 -40.56 -12.71 2.55
CA HIS A 448 -39.70 -13.07 1.42
C HIS A 448 -38.30 -12.47 1.58
N ALA A 449 -37.27 -13.32 1.57
CA ALA A 449 -35.87 -12.92 1.70
C ALA A 449 -35.38 -12.09 0.51
N TYR A 450 -34.73 -10.96 0.78
CA TYR A 450 -33.97 -10.22 -0.24
C TYR A 450 -32.52 -10.66 -0.23
N ILE A 451 -31.93 -10.81 -1.42
CA ILE A 451 -30.54 -11.20 -1.61
C ILE A 451 -29.76 -9.98 -2.11
N SER A 452 -28.61 -9.70 -1.50
CA SER A 452 -27.72 -8.65 -1.96
C SER A 452 -27.10 -9.04 -3.31
N PRO A 453 -27.24 -8.23 -4.37
CA PRO A 453 -26.57 -8.50 -5.64
C PRO A 453 -25.04 -8.53 -5.52
N LYS A 454 -24.48 -7.82 -4.53
CA LYS A 454 -23.02 -7.75 -4.30
C LYS A 454 -22.45 -9.00 -3.64
N THR A 455 -23.18 -9.57 -2.67
CA THR A 455 -22.64 -10.66 -1.84
C THR A 455 -23.30 -12.01 -2.09
N GLY A 456 -24.42 -12.05 -2.83
CA GLY A 456 -25.23 -13.25 -3.05
C GLY A 456 -25.89 -13.79 -1.77
N LYS A 457 -25.81 -13.06 -0.66
CA LYS A 457 -26.35 -13.46 0.66
C LYS A 457 -27.62 -12.69 0.98
N VAL A 458 -28.43 -13.26 1.87
CA VAL A 458 -29.61 -12.60 2.43
C VAL A 458 -29.20 -11.28 3.08
N THR A 459 -29.91 -10.20 2.77
CA THR A 459 -29.63 -8.84 3.25
C THR A 459 -30.81 -8.28 4.05
N THR A 460 -30.49 -7.42 5.00
CA THR A 460 -31.46 -6.57 5.71
C THR A 460 -31.00 -5.11 5.67
N ASP A 461 -30.27 -4.69 4.64
CA ASP A 461 -29.84 -3.29 4.47
C ASP A 461 -31.01 -2.29 4.35
N ASP A 462 -30.71 -1.00 4.35
CA ASP A 462 -31.73 0.06 4.34
C ASP A 462 -32.69 -0.02 3.14
N LEU A 463 -32.20 -0.46 1.97
CA LEU A 463 -33.02 -0.65 0.78
C LEU A 463 -33.94 -1.88 0.91
N ALA A 464 -33.43 -2.99 1.44
CA ALA A 464 -34.21 -4.17 1.75
C ALA A 464 -35.29 -3.86 2.79
N LEU A 465 -34.93 -3.17 3.88
CA LEU A 465 -35.87 -2.71 4.91
C LEU A 465 -36.94 -1.79 4.32
N ALA A 466 -36.60 -0.80 3.50
CA ALA A 466 -37.58 0.08 2.86
C ALA A 466 -38.60 -0.70 1.99
N ARG A 467 -38.14 -1.71 1.25
CA ARG A 467 -39.03 -2.59 0.46
C ARG A 467 -39.93 -3.45 1.35
N LEU A 468 -39.38 -3.97 2.46
CA LEU A 468 -40.13 -4.76 3.43
C LEU A 468 -41.21 -3.91 4.12
N ILE A 469 -40.86 -2.69 4.55
CA ILE A 469 -41.79 -1.72 5.13
C ILE A 469 -42.94 -1.44 4.17
N ARG A 470 -42.63 -1.17 2.90
CA ARG A 470 -43.66 -0.89 1.88
C ARG A 470 -44.61 -2.07 1.65
N ARG A 471 -44.07 -3.31 1.66
CA ARG A 471 -44.84 -4.53 1.38
C ARG A 471 -45.67 -5.00 2.57
N TYR A 472 -45.06 -5.08 3.75
CA TYR A 472 -45.64 -5.74 4.92
C TYR A 472 -46.22 -4.76 5.95
N ARG A 473 -45.71 -3.52 5.99
CA ARG A 473 -46.16 -2.44 6.89
C ARG A 473 -46.15 -2.80 8.39
N TRP A 474 -45.26 -3.69 8.80
CA TRP A 474 -45.10 -4.07 10.19
C TRP A 474 -44.47 -2.92 11.01
N PRO A 475 -45.05 -2.55 12.17
CA PRO A 475 -44.48 -1.52 13.04
C PRO A 475 -43.04 -1.82 13.47
N GLU A 476 -42.69 -3.09 13.67
CA GLU A 476 -41.35 -3.55 14.04
C GLU A 476 -40.31 -3.16 12.99
N LEU A 477 -40.66 -3.17 11.70
CA LEU A 477 -39.73 -2.80 10.62
C LEU A 477 -39.41 -1.29 10.65
N LEU A 478 -40.41 -0.45 10.95
CA LEU A 478 -40.22 0.99 11.13
C LEU A 478 -39.34 1.28 12.35
N LEU A 479 -39.56 0.56 13.45
CA LEU A 479 -38.76 0.69 14.67
C LEU A 479 -37.32 0.20 14.45
N ILE A 480 -37.09 -0.93 13.77
CA ILE A 480 -35.75 -1.40 13.39
C ILE A 480 -35.02 -0.36 12.55
N GLN A 481 -35.71 0.20 11.54
CA GLN A 481 -35.13 1.26 10.71
C GLN A 481 -34.78 2.49 11.55
N LYS A 482 -35.70 2.95 12.42
CA LYS A 482 -35.49 4.09 13.31
C LYS A 482 -34.29 3.88 14.24
N VAL A 483 -34.19 2.72 14.89
CA VAL A 483 -33.05 2.36 15.77
C VAL A 483 -31.73 2.42 15.00
N ARG A 484 -31.67 1.85 13.79
CA ARG A 484 -30.46 1.90 12.96
C ARG A 484 -30.09 3.31 12.52
N THR A 485 -31.06 4.12 12.12
CA THR A 485 -30.85 5.52 11.73
C THR A 485 -30.32 6.35 12.91
N LEU A 486 -30.96 6.26 14.08
CA LEU A 486 -30.52 6.96 15.29
C LEU A 486 -29.12 6.50 15.74
N ASN A 487 -28.86 5.20 15.72
CA ASN A 487 -27.55 4.67 16.08
C ASN A 487 -26.46 5.14 15.11
N LYS A 488 -26.75 5.16 13.79
CA LYS A 488 -25.82 5.69 12.79
C LYS A 488 -25.57 7.18 13.01
N LEU A 489 -26.62 7.97 13.29
CA LEU A 489 -26.47 9.40 13.60
C LEU A 489 -25.56 9.62 14.80
N LYS A 490 -25.75 8.82 15.87
CA LYS A 490 -24.90 8.83 17.05
C LYS A 490 -23.44 8.46 16.71
N SER A 491 -23.22 7.26 16.18
CA SER A 491 -21.87 6.69 16.01
C SER A 491 -21.04 7.36 14.92
N SER A 492 -21.67 7.85 13.85
CA SER A 492 -20.95 8.37 12.68
C SER A 492 -20.74 9.88 12.70
N TYR A 493 -21.50 10.61 13.53
CA TYR A 493 -21.49 12.07 13.49
C TYR A 493 -21.42 12.70 14.88
N LEU A 494 -22.21 12.21 15.84
CA LEU A 494 -22.26 12.83 17.17
C LEU A 494 -21.12 12.39 18.08
N ASP A 495 -20.54 11.20 17.86
CA ASP A 495 -19.36 10.69 18.60
C ASP A 495 -18.02 11.11 17.98
N VAL A 496 -18.01 12.18 17.19
CA VAL A 496 -16.79 12.72 16.59
C VAL A 496 -15.77 13.15 17.66
N GLU A 497 -14.52 12.74 17.48
CA GLU A 497 -13.40 13.22 18.27
C GLU A 497 -12.80 14.46 17.59
N THR A 498 -12.67 15.56 18.34
CA THR A 498 -11.96 16.77 17.91
C THR A 498 -10.55 16.78 18.47
N ASP A 499 -9.70 17.63 17.91
CA ASP A 499 -8.37 17.86 18.45
C ASP A 499 -8.39 18.54 19.83
N PRO A 500 -7.25 18.58 20.56
CA PRO A 500 -7.20 19.13 21.92
C PRO A 500 -7.66 20.59 22.06
N ASP A 501 -7.58 21.38 20.99
CA ASP A 501 -8.07 22.75 20.93
C ASP A 501 -9.59 22.84 20.63
N GLY A 502 -10.27 21.70 20.56
CA GLY A 502 -11.70 21.59 20.30
C GLY A 502 -12.07 21.79 18.83
N ARG A 503 -11.11 21.90 17.91
CA ARG A 503 -11.40 22.11 16.49
C ARG A 503 -11.53 20.79 15.74
N LEU A 504 -12.39 20.80 14.73
CA LEU A 504 -12.61 19.68 13.84
C LEU A 504 -11.72 19.81 12.61
N ARG A 505 -10.66 19.01 12.55
CA ARG A 505 -9.74 18.94 11.40
C ARG A 505 -10.09 17.77 10.50
N THR A 506 -9.56 17.78 9.28
CA THR A 506 -9.66 16.66 8.34
C THR A 506 -8.37 16.54 7.55
N ALA A 507 -8.03 15.33 7.12
CA ALA A 507 -6.96 15.12 6.15
C ALA A 507 -7.52 15.21 4.73
N TYR A 508 -7.02 16.15 3.92
CA TYR A 508 -7.33 16.20 2.50
C TYR A 508 -6.35 15.34 1.70
N ASN A 509 -6.87 14.61 0.70
CA ASN A 509 -6.06 13.87 -0.25
C ASN A 509 -6.33 14.40 -1.68
N PRO A 510 -5.34 15.05 -2.32
CA PRO A 510 -5.48 15.64 -3.64
C PRO A 510 -5.74 14.63 -4.75
N ARG A 511 -5.39 13.35 -4.53
CA ARG A 511 -5.57 12.26 -5.50
C ARG A 511 -6.33 11.09 -4.92
N GLY A 512 -7.24 11.32 -3.98
CA GLY A 512 -8.02 10.26 -3.34
C GLY A 512 -9.06 9.60 -4.25
N THR A 513 -9.48 10.28 -5.33
CA THR A 513 -10.51 9.78 -6.26
C THR A 513 -9.97 9.62 -7.68
N TRP A 514 -10.54 8.70 -8.45
CA TRP A 514 -10.19 8.49 -9.86
C TRP A 514 -10.52 9.72 -10.75
N THR A 515 -11.52 10.52 -10.35
CA THR A 515 -11.94 11.72 -11.09
C THR A 515 -11.02 12.94 -10.90
N GLY A 516 -10.02 12.85 -10.00
CA GLY A 516 -9.19 13.98 -9.61
C GLY A 516 -9.83 14.93 -8.59
N ARG A 517 -11.04 14.63 -8.09
CA ARG A 517 -11.62 15.34 -6.93
C ARG A 517 -10.80 15.05 -5.67
N LEU A 518 -10.69 16.06 -4.81
CA LEU A 518 -10.21 15.90 -3.44
C LEU A 518 -11.07 14.86 -2.71
N SER A 519 -10.47 14.12 -1.79
CA SER A 519 -11.20 13.37 -0.76
C SER A 519 -10.79 13.84 0.64
N SER A 520 -11.67 13.64 1.62
CA SER A 520 -11.40 13.94 3.03
C SER A 520 -11.50 12.70 3.92
N SER A 521 -10.72 12.63 4.98
CA SER A 521 -10.78 11.58 6.01
C SER A 521 -10.47 12.13 7.41
N GLU A 522 -10.51 11.26 8.41
CA GLU A 522 -9.91 11.51 9.72
C GLU A 522 -8.43 11.89 9.58
N THR A 523 -7.93 12.65 10.55
CA THR A 523 -6.53 13.01 10.67
C THR A 523 -5.69 11.80 11.11
N ILE A 524 -4.37 11.92 11.07
CA ILE A 524 -3.47 10.90 11.64
C ILE A 524 -3.68 10.71 13.16
N PHE A 525 -4.27 11.69 13.84
CA PHE A 525 -4.55 11.61 15.28
C PHE A 525 -5.86 10.88 15.60
N GLN A 526 -6.52 10.29 14.60
CA GLN A 526 -7.83 9.62 14.72
C GLN A 526 -8.95 10.59 15.15
N THR A 527 -8.72 11.89 14.96
CA THR A 527 -9.70 12.96 15.15
C THR A 527 -10.26 13.40 13.80
N GLY A 528 -11.37 14.12 13.83
CA GLY A 528 -12.01 14.60 12.61
C GLY A 528 -12.94 13.58 11.99
N LEU A 529 -13.30 13.82 10.72
CA LEU A 529 -14.14 12.92 9.94
C LEU A 529 -14.06 13.25 8.44
N ASN A 530 -14.71 12.43 7.62
CA ASN A 530 -14.88 12.72 6.19
C ASN A 530 -15.91 13.83 5.96
N MET A 531 -15.43 15.05 5.74
CA MET A 531 -16.24 16.26 5.52
C MET A 531 -17.22 16.17 4.35
N GLN A 532 -16.97 15.31 3.36
CA GLN A 532 -17.84 15.15 2.19
C GLN A 532 -19.08 14.30 2.47
N ASN A 533 -19.07 13.50 3.55
CA ASN A 533 -20.16 12.60 3.93
C ASN A 533 -20.90 13.07 5.20
N LEU A 534 -20.70 14.32 5.59
CA LEU A 534 -21.37 14.94 6.73
C LEU A 534 -22.88 14.94 6.54
N ASP A 535 -23.60 14.46 7.56
CA ASP A 535 -25.04 14.65 7.63
C ASP A 535 -25.36 16.15 7.66
N PRO A 536 -26.35 16.64 6.88
CA PRO A 536 -26.70 18.05 6.88
C PRO A 536 -27.00 18.64 8.27
N SER A 537 -27.55 17.85 9.19
CA SER A 537 -27.79 18.29 10.58
C SER A 537 -26.51 18.63 11.33
N PHE A 538 -25.38 18.01 10.97
CA PHE A 538 -24.10 18.28 11.62
C PHE A 538 -23.62 19.73 11.41
N LYS A 539 -24.09 20.39 10.34
CA LYS A 539 -23.75 21.79 10.06
C LYS A 539 -24.19 22.75 11.17
N GLU A 540 -25.22 22.38 11.94
CA GLU A 540 -25.68 23.18 13.09
C GLU A 540 -24.64 23.26 14.22
N PHE A 541 -23.72 22.30 14.29
CA PHE A 541 -22.65 22.29 15.28
C PHE A 541 -21.42 23.07 14.84
N ILE A 542 -21.30 23.39 13.54
CA ILE A 542 -20.18 24.18 13.01
C ILE A 542 -20.51 25.65 13.19
N VAL A 543 -19.69 26.36 13.95
CA VAL A 543 -19.92 27.77 14.31
C VAL A 543 -18.76 28.65 13.83
N PRO A 544 -18.99 29.93 13.53
CA PRO A 544 -17.91 30.84 13.20
C PRO A 544 -16.97 31.05 14.40
N ASP A 545 -15.73 31.38 14.09
CA ASP A 545 -14.80 31.93 15.09
C ASP A 545 -15.32 33.29 15.61
N ASP A 546 -14.89 33.64 16.82
CA ASP A 546 -15.40 34.84 17.54
C ASP A 546 -14.89 36.16 16.94
#